data_AF-A0A9D9NKY7-F1
#
_entry.id   AF-A0A9D9NKY7-F1
#
_cell.length_a   1.000
_cell.length_b   1.000
_cell.length_c   1.000
_cell.angle_alpha   90.00
_cell.angle_beta   90.00
_cell.angle_gamma   90.00
#
_symmetry.space_group_name_H-M   'P 1'
#
loop_
_entity.id
_entity.type
_entity.pdbx_description
1 polymer ?
#
loop_
_entity_poly.entity_id
_entity_poly.type
_entity_poly.pdbx_seq_one_letter_code
_entity_poly.pdbx_strand_id
1 'polypeptide(L)'
;MAIYDNIKAACRAMALSGCVIASSVLAGCSGGHGDTPLPRKFPVPEVPSIISSGEDAIEYLAMHYWDGYTDTSAVYPCDSTMVNGVTEEDLEQAFANWTAILRKAVPGQAARAVSTMFDRISGVEKKDTSSTVFETVSELAYKYFYDPNSPVRSEDLYLPFVSRMATYGGFTPEQRMRYEYDARMCSLNRTGTPAADFTFSDGQGRMHTLYSLDAEYTLLFFSNPGCEACKYIIGRLESDPVLGSLVSSGRLAVANIYIDEDLISWHEYLKEYPDGWYNGYDPSFTIRTDLLYNVRAIPSLYLLDRDKTILLKDAPENRVFAALHEIARQK
;
A
#
# COMPACT_ATOMS: atom_id res chain seq x y z
N MET A 1 -25.46 2.79 15.93
CA MET A 1 -24.80 2.84 17.25
C MET A 1 -23.69 1.79 17.39
N ALA A 2 -23.96 0.50 17.19
CA ALA A 2 -22.94 -0.57 17.31
C ALA A 2 -21.73 -0.48 16.33
N ILE A 3 -21.91 0.09 15.14
CA ILE A 3 -20.82 0.31 14.16
C ILE A 3 -19.89 1.45 14.62
N TYR A 4 -20.45 2.45 15.30
CA TYR A 4 -19.73 3.63 15.80
C TYR A 4 -18.84 3.27 17.00
N ASP A 5 -19.32 2.36 17.86
CA ASP A 5 -18.55 1.81 18.97
C ASP A 5 -17.45 0.84 18.49
N ASN A 6 -17.67 0.09 17.40
CA ASN A 6 -16.65 -0.77 16.81
C ASN A 6 -15.49 0.01 16.16
N ILE A 7 -15.74 1.19 15.59
CA ILE A 7 -14.68 2.05 15.04
C ILE A 7 -13.89 2.71 16.18
N LYS A 8 -14.56 3.20 17.23
CA LYS A 8 -13.89 3.70 18.45
C LYS A 8 -13.13 2.59 19.20
N ALA A 9 -13.65 1.37 19.23
CA ALA A 9 -13.00 0.22 19.85
C ALA A 9 -11.78 -0.25 19.04
N ALA A 10 -11.84 -0.23 17.70
CA ALA A 10 -10.68 -0.53 16.86
C ALA A 10 -9.54 0.48 17.06
N CYS A 11 -9.86 1.76 17.25
CA CYS A 11 -8.87 2.79 17.59
C CYS A 11 -8.34 2.69 19.04
N ARG A 12 -9.13 2.17 19.99
CA ARG A 12 -8.72 1.99 21.40
C ARG A 12 -7.97 0.68 21.66
N ALA A 13 -8.27 -0.39 20.92
CA ALA A 13 -7.69 -1.71 21.15
C ALA A 13 -6.21 -1.81 20.73
N MET A 14 -5.73 -0.94 19.83
CA MET A 14 -4.31 -0.83 19.50
C MET A 14 -3.50 -0.01 20.52
N ALA A 15 -4.14 0.69 21.46
CA ALA A 15 -3.50 1.57 22.43
C ALA A 15 -3.24 0.93 23.82
N LEU A 16 -3.50 -0.37 24.00
CA LEU A 16 -3.36 -1.07 25.28
C LEU A 16 -2.47 -2.31 25.15
N SER A 17 -1.19 -2.08 24.91
CA SER A 17 -0.15 -3.02 25.33
C SER A 17 1.16 -2.25 25.53
N GLY A 18 1.35 -1.74 26.74
CA GLY A 18 2.63 -1.18 27.16
C GLY A 18 2.52 0.12 27.93
N CYS A 19 2.16 0.06 29.21
CA CYS A 19 2.73 0.95 30.23
C CYS A 19 2.26 0.56 31.63
N VAL A 20 3.16 -0.04 32.41
CA VAL A 20 3.14 0.09 33.88
C VAL A 20 4.24 1.07 34.20
N ILE A 21 3.88 2.32 34.49
CA ILE A 21 4.82 3.36 34.93
C ILE A 21 4.91 3.29 36.46
N ALA A 22 6.09 2.97 36.98
CA ALA A 22 6.44 3.23 38.37
C ALA A 22 7.10 4.63 38.43
N SER A 23 6.47 5.56 39.13
CA SER A 23 7.00 6.91 39.38
C SER A 23 8.01 6.87 40.52
N SER A 24 9.18 7.45 40.30
CA SER A 24 10.06 7.93 41.36
C SER A 24 10.47 9.37 41.08
N VAL A 25 10.10 10.23 42.03
CA VAL A 25 10.42 11.66 42.07
C VAL A 25 11.85 11.81 42.60
N LEU A 26 12.71 12.54 41.89
CA LEU A 26 13.88 13.18 42.47
C LEU A 26 13.96 14.63 42.00
N ALA A 27 13.95 15.54 42.97
CA ALA A 27 14.18 16.97 42.80
C ALA A 27 15.69 17.26 42.82
N GLY A 28 16.18 18.14 41.93
CA GLY A 28 17.58 18.59 41.91
C GLY A 28 17.88 19.73 40.93
N CYS A 29 17.80 20.95 41.45
CA CYS A 29 18.44 22.23 41.11
C CYS A 29 18.99 22.57 39.69
N SER A 30 18.29 23.52 39.06
CA SER A 30 18.75 24.76 38.37
C SER A 30 20.15 24.82 37.73
N GLY A 31 20.17 24.66 36.41
CA GLY A 31 21.06 25.36 35.47
C GLY A 31 20.19 25.84 34.30
N GLY A 32 20.50 26.97 33.65
CA GLY A 32 19.64 27.55 32.62
C GLY A 32 19.35 26.59 31.47
N HIS A 33 18.13 26.06 31.41
CA HIS A 33 17.63 25.32 30.26
C HIS A 33 16.77 26.33 29.49
N GLY A 34 17.12 26.61 28.24
CA GLY A 34 16.10 27.10 27.32
C GLY A 34 14.96 26.09 27.35
N ASP A 35 13.73 26.53 27.58
CA ASP A 35 12.57 25.65 27.65
C ASP A 35 12.52 24.81 26.36
N THR A 36 12.95 23.56 26.45
CA THR A 36 12.78 22.60 25.34
C THR A 36 11.28 22.48 25.14
N PRO A 37 10.75 22.85 23.96
CA PRO A 37 9.31 22.81 23.74
C PRO A 37 8.78 21.40 23.99
N LEU A 38 7.75 21.27 24.81
CA LEU A 38 7.13 19.97 25.07
C LEU A 38 6.40 19.49 23.80
N PRO A 39 6.51 18.18 23.46
CA PRO A 39 5.76 17.63 22.34
C PRO A 39 4.24 17.83 22.50
N ARG A 40 3.57 18.14 21.39
CA ARG A 40 2.12 18.18 21.28
C ARG A 40 1.60 16.86 20.72
N LYS A 41 0.34 16.53 21.06
CA LYS A 41 -0.36 15.40 20.43
C LYS A 41 -0.71 15.72 18.98
N PHE A 42 -0.76 14.68 18.14
CA PHE A 42 -1.30 14.82 16.78
C PHE A 42 -2.77 15.30 16.83
N PRO A 43 -3.12 16.40 16.12
CA PRO A 43 -4.45 16.99 16.17
C PRO A 43 -5.44 16.25 15.26
N VAL A 44 -5.98 15.12 15.74
CA VAL A 44 -6.99 14.31 15.02
C VAL A 44 -8.28 15.14 14.83
N PRO A 45 -8.87 15.19 13.62
CA PRO A 45 -10.10 15.93 13.38
C PRO A 45 -11.31 15.29 14.09
N GLU A 46 -12.21 16.14 14.59
CA GLU A 46 -13.51 15.71 15.08
C GLU A 46 -14.55 15.73 13.95
N VAL A 47 -15.30 14.63 13.80
CA VAL A 47 -16.38 14.53 12.81
C VAL A 47 -17.57 15.40 13.28
N PRO A 48 -18.02 16.38 12.48
CA PRO A 48 -19.16 17.22 12.82
C PRO A 48 -20.43 16.38 13.08
N SER A 49 -21.22 16.77 14.08
CA SER A 49 -22.45 16.04 14.47
C SER A 49 -23.53 16.00 13.38
N ILE A 50 -23.45 16.88 12.37
CA ILE A 50 -24.34 16.87 11.20
C ILE A 50 -24.05 15.69 10.26
N ILE A 51 -22.85 15.10 10.32
CA ILE A 51 -22.48 13.92 9.54
C ILE A 51 -22.98 12.67 10.29
N SER A 52 -24.11 12.14 9.84
CA SER A 52 -24.77 11.00 10.47
C SER A 52 -24.43 9.64 9.84
N SER A 53 -23.93 9.62 8.61
CA SER A 53 -23.59 8.39 7.91
C SER A 53 -22.14 7.96 8.17
N GLY A 54 -21.91 6.65 8.23
CA GLY A 54 -20.56 6.12 8.43
C GLY A 54 -19.62 6.37 7.25
N GLU A 55 -20.17 6.37 6.03
CA GLU A 55 -19.42 6.61 4.79
C GLU A 55 -18.98 8.08 4.69
N ASP A 56 -19.89 9.03 4.95
CA ASP A 56 -19.57 10.46 4.94
C ASP A 56 -18.57 10.80 6.06
N ALA A 57 -18.64 10.10 7.21
CA ALA A 57 -17.67 10.27 8.28
C ALA A 57 -16.27 9.78 7.87
N ILE A 58 -16.17 8.68 7.11
CA ILE A 58 -14.90 8.18 6.56
C ILE A 58 -14.35 9.17 5.52
N GLU A 59 -15.19 9.69 4.62
CA GLU A 59 -14.77 10.71 3.65
C GLU A 59 -14.24 11.96 4.35
N TYR A 60 -14.98 12.47 5.35
CA TYR A 60 -14.57 13.63 6.12
C TYR A 60 -13.22 13.40 6.80
N LEU A 61 -13.08 12.28 7.51
CA LEU A 61 -11.82 11.94 8.19
C LEU A 61 -10.67 11.80 7.19
N ALA A 62 -10.88 11.18 6.02
CA ALA A 62 -9.85 11.06 5.00
C ALA A 62 -9.37 12.42 4.50
N MET A 63 -10.30 13.34 4.22
CA MET A 63 -10.01 14.66 3.66
C MET A 63 -9.41 15.65 4.68
N HIS A 64 -9.85 15.59 5.93
CA HIS A 64 -9.54 16.58 6.96
C HIS A 64 -8.48 16.12 7.99
N TYR A 65 -7.92 14.92 7.82
CA TYR A 65 -6.98 14.32 8.78
C TYR A 65 -5.77 15.20 9.10
N TRP A 66 -5.27 15.91 8.10
CA TRP A 66 -4.03 16.67 8.16
C TRP A 66 -4.25 18.16 8.44
N ASP A 67 -5.51 18.61 8.58
CA ASP A 67 -5.86 20.04 8.66
C ASP A 67 -5.20 20.71 9.86
N GLY A 68 -5.40 20.18 11.07
CA GLY A 68 -4.79 20.73 12.28
C GLY A 68 -3.28 20.48 12.36
N TYR A 69 -2.77 19.44 11.70
CA TYR A 69 -1.34 19.14 11.69
C TYR A 69 -0.58 20.12 10.79
N THR A 70 -1.18 20.52 9.69
CA THR A 70 -0.57 21.42 8.69
C THR A 70 -1.04 22.88 8.81
N ASP A 71 -1.80 23.21 9.86
CA ASP A 71 -2.18 24.59 10.13
C ASP A 71 -0.92 25.42 10.46
N THR A 72 -0.71 26.46 9.66
CA THR A 72 0.45 27.36 9.79
C THR A 72 0.14 28.60 10.61
N SER A 73 -1.04 28.69 11.24
CA SER A 73 -1.42 29.78 12.15
C SER A 73 -0.55 29.82 13.41
N ALA A 74 -0.05 28.66 13.83
CA ALA A 74 0.95 28.48 14.86
C ALA A 74 2.25 27.91 14.28
N VAL A 75 3.38 28.27 14.87
CA VAL A 75 4.70 27.72 14.53
C VAL A 75 5.10 26.74 15.63
N TYR A 76 5.36 25.50 15.25
CA TYR A 76 5.87 24.47 16.15
C TYR A 76 7.27 24.04 15.71
N PRO A 77 8.13 23.63 16.65
CA PRO A 77 9.50 23.24 16.31
C PRO A 77 9.55 21.98 15.46
N CYS A 78 10.58 21.90 14.63
CA CYS A 78 11.08 20.67 14.04
C CYS A 78 12.50 20.46 14.56
N ASP A 79 12.79 19.28 15.11
CA ASP A 79 14.12 18.88 15.57
C ASP A 79 14.34 17.38 15.33
N SER A 80 15.39 16.80 15.90
CA SER A 80 15.72 15.37 15.73
C SER A 80 14.76 14.39 16.42
N THR A 81 13.71 14.87 17.09
CA THR A 81 12.76 14.05 17.87
C THR A 81 11.30 14.37 17.55
N MET A 82 11.01 15.53 16.96
CA MET A 82 9.67 15.97 16.62
C MET A 82 9.61 16.74 15.31
N VAL A 83 8.49 16.58 14.60
CA VAL A 83 8.18 17.29 13.35
C VAL A 83 6.87 18.05 13.53
N ASN A 84 6.95 19.37 13.43
CA ASN A 84 5.85 20.30 13.71
C ASN A 84 5.23 20.09 15.11
N GLY A 85 6.12 19.93 16.10
CA GLY A 85 5.81 19.72 17.52
C GLY A 85 5.29 18.32 17.87
N VAL A 86 5.10 17.42 16.90
CA VAL A 86 4.63 16.04 17.15
C VAL A 86 5.81 15.09 17.08
N THR A 87 5.91 14.14 18.01
CA THR A 87 7.00 13.15 17.99
C THR A 87 6.95 12.32 16.70
N GLU A 88 8.09 11.82 16.25
CA GLU A 88 8.14 10.96 15.05
C GLU A 88 7.25 9.71 15.19
N GLU A 89 7.22 9.11 16.38
CA GLU A 89 6.36 7.96 16.70
C GLU A 89 4.87 8.30 16.56
N ASP A 90 4.41 9.41 17.15
CA ASP A 90 3.01 9.82 17.07
C ASP A 90 2.62 10.22 15.64
N LEU A 91 3.54 10.83 14.88
CA LEU A 91 3.33 11.20 13.48
C LEU A 91 3.21 9.95 12.59
N GLU A 92 4.10 8.98 12.75
CA GLU A 92 4.02 7.72 12.00
C GLU A 92 2.73 6.96 12.35
N GLN A 93 2.36 6.87 13.63
CA GLN A 93 1.11 6.25 14.05
C GLN A 93 -0.11 6.99 13.48
N ALA A 94 -0.06 8.32 13.38
CA ALA A 94 -1.11 9.10 12.73
C ALA A 94 -1.21 8.77 11.23
N PHE A 95 -0.09 8.61 10.52
CA PHE A 95 -0.07 8.20 9.12
C PHE A 95 -0.63 6.78 8.92
N ALA A 96 -0.28 5.84 9.81
CA ALA A 96 -0.81 4.48 9.81
C ALA A 96 -2.34 4.47 10.00
N ASN A 97 -2.85 5.26 10.95
CA ASN A 97 -4.28 5.42 11.21
C ASN A 97 -5.01 6.02 9.99
N TRP A 98 -4.40 7.01 9.34
CA TRP A 98 -4.96 7.60 8.12
C TRP A 98 -4.98 6.60 6.96
N THR A 99 -3.95 5.78 6.79
CA THR A 99 -3.93 4.69 5.81
C THR A 99 -5.10 3.70 6.03
N ALA A 100 -5.42 3.39 7.29
CA ALA A 100 -6.57 2.54 7.61
C ALA A 100 -7.93 3.21 7.28
N ILE A 101 -8.02 4.54 7.37
CA ILE A 101 -9.19 5.31 6.95
C ILE A 101 -9.31 5.31 5.42
N LEU A 102 -8.23 5.61 4.70
CA LEU A 102 -8.19 5.64 3.23
C LEU A 102 -8.63 4.31 2.62
N ARG A 103 -8.25 3.18 3.22
CA ARG A 103 -8.65 1.83 2.75
C ARG A 103 -10.14 1.54 2.87
N LYS A 104 -10.88 2.31 3.68
CA LYS A 104 -12.34 2.20 3.83
C LYS A 104 -13.08 3.23 2.99
N ALA A 105 -12.40 4.27 2.52
CA ALA A 105 -12.97 5.30 1.67
C ALA A 105 -13.20 4.77 0.25
N VAL A 106 -14.11 5.40 -0.49
CA VAL A 106 -14.27 5.13 -1.92
C VAL A 106 -12.96 5.48 -2.63
N PRO A 107 -12.46 4.67 -3.59
CA PRO A 107 -11.14 4.88 -4.19
C PRO A 107 -10.89 6.30 -4.72
N GLY A 108 -11.89 6.92 -5.36
CA GLY A 108 -11.81 8.30 -5.82
C GLY A 108 -11.67 9.33 -4.68
N GLN A 109 -12.33 9.10 -3.54
CA GLN A 109 -12.18 9.95 -2.35
C GLN A 109 -10.81 9.78 -1.72
N ALA A 110 -10.32 8.54 -1.59
CA ALA A 110 -8.99 8.26 -1.05
C ALA A 110 -7.89 8.94 -1.89
N ALA A 111 -7.99 8.87 -3.23
CA ALA A 111 -7.04 9.54 -4.11
C ALA A 111 -7.06 11.07 -3.96
N ARG A 112 -8.25 11.67 -3.82
CA ARG A 112 -8.39 13.11 -3.54
C ARG A 112 -7.76 13.48 -2.20
N ALA A 113 -8.04 12.72 -1.14
CA ALA A 113 -7.47 12.94 0.18
C ALA A 113 -5.94 12.91 0.17
N VAL A 114 -5.33 11.98 -0.58
CA VAL A 114 -3.87 11.93 -0.75
C VAL A 114 -3.33 13.15 -1.50
N SER A 115 -3.97 13.56 -2.59
CA SER A 115 -3.61 14.82 -3.28
C SER A 115 -3.74 16.04 -2.36
N THR A 116 -4.79 16.12 -1.55
CA THR A 116 -4.99 17.21 -0.59
C THR A 116 -3.93 17.20 0.51
N MET A 117 -3.54 16.03 1.03
CA MET A 117 -2.43 15.91 1.97
C MET A 117 -1.13 16.47 1.36
N PHE A 118 -0.81 16.11 0.11
CA PHE A 118 0.34 16.67 -0.59
C PHE A 118 0.28 18.22 -0.70
N ASP A 119 -0.87 18.74 -1.13
CA ASP A 119 -1.06 20.19 -1.29
C ASP A 119 -0.89 20.93 0.06
N ARG A 120 -1.24 20.29 1.17
CA ARG A 120 -1.02 20.82 2.53
C ARG A 120 0.44 20.82 2.95
N ILE A 121 1.14 19.69 2.86
CA ILE A 121 2.55 19.62 3.28
C ILE A 121 3.46 20.50 2.43
N SER A 122 3.16 20.63 1.12
CA SER A 122 3.89 21.56 0.25
C SER A 122 3.56 23.03 0.53
N GLY A 123 2.38 23.31 1.10
CA GLY A 123 2.03 24.63 1.61
C GLY A 123 2.83 25.02 2.85
N VAL A 124 3.10 24.06 3.74
CA VAL A 124 4.00 24.25 4.90
C VAL A 124 5.40 24.59 4.42
N GLU A 125 5.97 23.78 3.52
CA GLU A 125 7.31 23.97 2.94
C GLU A 125 7.50 25.34 2.29
N LYS A 126 6.51 25.79 1.50
CA LYS A 126 6.55 27.12 0.85
C LYS A 126 6.57 28.28 1.85
N LYS A 127 6.01 28.09 3.04
CA LYS A 127 5.95 29.13 4.08
C LYS A 127 7.19 29.11 4.96
N ASP A 128 7.72 27.93 5.22
CA ASP A 128 8.89 27.71 6.06
C ASP A 128 9.75 26.56 5.51
N THR A 129 10.78 26.92 4.75
CA THR A 129 11.73 25.98 4.14
C THR A 129 12.70 25.36 5.17
N SER A 130 12.58 25.70 6.45
CA SER A 130 13.31 25.03 7.53
C SER A 130 12.49 23.92 8.20
N SER A 131 11.21 23.82 7.86
CA SER A 131 10.35 22.72 8.30
C SER A 131 10.77 21.41 7.66
N THR A 132 10.67 20.30 8.40
CA THR A 132 10.89 18.95 7.86
C THR A 132 9.58 18.22 7.54
N VAL A 133 8.43 18.91 7.62
CA VAL A 133 7.10 18.31 7.41
C VAL A 133 6.98 17.69 6.01
N PHE A 134 7.47 18.39 4.98
CA PHE A 134 7.34 17.91 3.62
C PHE A 134 8.16 16.64 3.40
N GLU A 135 9.42 16.62 3.83
CA GLU A 135 10.32 15.48 3.74
C GLU A 135 9.77 14.29 4.53
N THR A 136 9.47 14.47 5.82
CA THR A 136 9.04 13.38 6.70
C THR A 136 7.73 12.76 6.25
N VAL A 137 6.73 13.57 5.86
CA VAL A 137 5.45 13.02 5.39
C VAL A 137 5.60 12.38 4.01
N SER A 138 6.50 12.87 3.15
CA SER A 138 6.82 12.23 1.86
C SER A 138 7.48 10.87 2.04
N GLU A 139 8.39 10.74 3.01
CA GLU A 139 9.02 9.47 3.37
C GLU A 139 7.98 8.47 3.90
N LEU A 140 7.04 8.91 4.75
CA LEU A 140 5.94 8.08 5.21
C LEU A 140 5.02 7.64 4.04
N ALA A 141 4.72 8.53 3.10
CA ALA A 141 3.93 8.17 1.91
C ALA A 141 4.62 7.09 1.07
N TYR A 142 5.93 7.19 0.86
CA TYR A 142 6.71 6.13 0.22
C TYR A 142 6.69 4.84 1.05
N LYS A 143 7.06 4.92 2.33
CA LYS A 143 7.15 3.77 3.26
C LYS A 143 5.85 2.99 3.36
N TYR A 144 4.71 3.67 3.44
CA TYR A 144 3.41 3.02 3.63
C TYR A 144 2.76 2.61 2.31
N PHE A 145 2.77 3.47 1.28
CA PHE A 145 2.02 3.20 0.06
C PHE A 145 2.83 2.51 -1.04
N TYR A 146 4.14 2.71 -1.08
CA TYR A 146 4.95 2.21 -2.18
C TYR A 146 5.89 1.09 -1.75
N ASP A 147 6.68 1.23 -0.68
CA ASP A 147 7.69 0.23 -0.28
C ASP A 147 7.17 -1.22 -0.42
N PRO A 148 7.85 -2.10 -1.20
CA PRO A 148 7.39 -3.46 -1.42
C PRO A 148 7.19 -4.27 -0.13
N ASN A 149 7.93 -3.95 0.94
CA ASN A 149 7.83 -4.60 2.24
C ASN A 149 6.66 -4.06 3.09
N SER A 150 6.00 -2.99 2.66
CA SER A 150 4.87 -2.45 3.40
C SER A 150 3.68 -3.42 3.38
N PRO A 151 3.11 -3.77 4.54
CA PRO A 151 1.92 -4.61 4.63
C PRO A 151 0.65 -3.88 4.19
N VAL A 152 0.75 -2.57 3.92
CA VAL A 152 -0.36 -1.71 3.50
C VAL A 152 -0.08 -0.99 2.18
N ARG A 153 0.93 -1.44 1.41
CA ARG A 153 1.25 -0.89 0.09
C ARG A 153 0.02 -0.86 -0.82
N SER A 154 -0.07 0.20 -1.61
CA SER A 154 -1.10 0.45 -2.59
C SER A 154 -0.63 1.50 -3.58
N GLU A 155 -0.30 1.06 -4.79
CA GLU A 155 0.05 1.99 -5.87
C GLU A 155 -1.12 2.92 -6.24
N ASP A 156 -2.37 2.51 -6.01
CA ASP A 156 -3.54 3.39 -6.17
C ASP A 156 -3.55 4.57 -5.19
N LEU A 157 -2.97 4.41 -3.99
CA LEU A 157 -2.77 5.50 -3.02
C LEU A 157 -1.48 6.26 -3.30
N TYR A 158 -0.42 5.61 -3.79
CA TYR A 158 0.85 6.29 -4.09
C TYR A 158 0.77 7.14 -5.37
N LEU A 159 0.09 6.67 -6.41
CA LEU A 159 -0.06 7.37 -7.69
C LEU A 159 -0.50 8.84 -7.55
N PRO A 160 -1.59 9.18 -6.82
CA PRO A 160 -2.00 10.57 -6.66
C PRO A 160 -0.97 11.41 -5.89
N PHE A 161 -0.17 10.81 -5.00
CA PHE A 161 0.92 11.50 -4.31
C PHE A 161 2.11 11.77 -5.25
N VAL A 162 2.62 10.72 -5.89
CA VAL A 162 3.81 10.82 -6.74
C VAL A 162 3.57 11.62 -8.03
N SER A 163 2.32 11.63 -8.52
CA SER A 163 1.91 12.51 -9.63
C SER A 163 2.02 14.00 -9.26
N ARG A 164 1.80 14.34 -7.99
CA ARG A 164 2.02 15.71 -7.49
C ARG A 164 3.50 16.01 -7.33
N MET A 165 4.28 15.06 -6.80
CA MET A 165 5.75 15.18 -6.75
C MET A 165 6.35 15.43 -8.14
N ALA A 166 5.87 14.72 -9.16
CA ALA A 166 6.30 14.85 -10.55
C ALA A 166 6.02 16.24 -11.17
N THR A 167 5.06 16.98 -10.62
CA THR A 167 4.67 18.32 -11.10
C THR A 167 4.97 19.44 -10.10
N TYR A 168 5.64 19.10 -8.99
CA TYR A 168 5.90 20.06 -7.91
C TYR A 168 6.93 21.09 -8.32
N GLY A 169 6.53 22.36 -8.36
CA GLY A 169 7.39 23.48 -8.76
C GLY A 169 8.55 23.77 -7.80
N GLY A 170 8.56 23.19 -6.60
CA GLY A 170 9.68 23.31 -5.66
C GLY A 170 10.89 22.44 -6.02
N PHE A 171 10.76 21.55 -7.01
CA PHE A 171 11.84 20.67 -7.46
C PHE A 171 12.47 21.13 -8.77
N THR A 172 13.77 20.86 -8.93
CA THR A 172 14.44 20.96 -10.22
C THR A 172 13.87 19.93 -11.21
N PRO A 173 14.03 20.11 -12.53
CA PRO A 173 13.66 19.10 -13.51
C PRO A 173 14.28 17.72 -13.19
N GLU A 174 15.53 17.70 -12.74
CA GLU A 174 16.25 16.46 -12.42
C GLU A 174 15.66 15.73 -11.21
N GLN A 175 15.27 16.48 -10.18
CA GLN A 175 14.57 15.92 -9.02
C GLN A 175 13.20 15.34 -9.41
N ARG A 176 12.51 15.94 -10.39
CA ARG A 176 11.19 15.46 -10.87
C ARG A 176 11.27 14.19 -11.69
N MET A 177 12.37 13.93 -12.41
CA MET A 177 12.52 12.75 -13.28
C MET A 177 12.22 11.43 -12.56
N ARG A 178 12.69 11.27 -11.31
CA ARG A 178 12.40 10.06 -10.51
C ARG A 178 10.89 9.91 -10.27
N TYR A 179 10.22 10.98 -9.88
CA TYR A 179 8.79 10.94 -9.59
C TYR A 179 7.92 10.81 -10.84
N GLU A 180 8.35 11.37 -11.98
CA GLU A 180 7.73 11.14 -13.28
C GLU A 180 7.82 9.66 -13.67
N TYR A 181 8.99 9.04 -13.46
CA TYR A 181 9.17 7.60 -13.66
C TYR A 181 8.26 6.79 -12.74
N ASP A 182 8.27 7.06 -11.43
CA ASP A 182 7.43 6.33 -10.46
C ASP A 182 5.92 6.51 -10.76
N ALA A 183 5.48 7.71 -11.14
CA ALA A 183 4.10 7.96 -11.56
C ALA A 183 3.73 7.15 -12.81
N ARG A 184 4.63 7.09 -13.80
CA ARG A 184 4.46 6.27 -15.00
C ARG A 184 4.35 4.79 -14.64
N MET A 185 5.22 4.27 -13.78
CA MET A 185 5.18 2.87 -13.35
C MET A 185 3.91 2.55 -12.55
N CYS A 186 3.47 3.45 -11.68
CA CYS A 186 2.21 3.31 -10.96
C CYS A 186 0.98 3.34 -11.88
N SER A 187 1.09 3.97 -13.05
CA SER A 187 -0.01 4.06 -14.02
C SER A 187 -0.24 2.80 -14.87
N LEU A 188 0.70 1.85 -14.86
CA LEU A 188 0.55 0.56 -15.53
C LEU A 188 -0.48 -0.32 -14.80
N ASN A 189 -1.31 -1.08 -15.52
CA ASN A 189 -2.23 -2.08 -14.95
C ASN A 189 -3.02 -1.60 -13.72
N ARG A 190 -3.62 -0.40 -13.81
CA ARG A 190 -4.35 0.21 -12.69
C ARG A 190 -5.58 -0.61 -12.32
N THR A 191 -5.94 -0.61 -11.04
CA THR A 191 -7.20 -1.17 -10.59
C THR A 191 -8.38 -0.58 -11.39
N GLY A 192 -9.28 -1.44 -11.85
CA GLY A 192 -10.41 -1.09 -12.72
C GLY A 192 -10.05 -0.93 -14.21
N THR A 193 -8.82 -1.23 -14.62
CA THR A 193 -8.42 -1.25 -16.04
C THR A 193 -8.05 -2.67 -16.48
N PRO A 194 -8.18 -3.00 -17.79
CA PRO A 194 -7.69 -4.27 -18.32
C PRO A 194 -6.18 -4.42 -18.07
N ALA A 195 -5.76 -5.60 -17.64
CA ALA A 195 -4.36 -5.95 -17.50
C ALA A 195 -3.66 -5.99 -18.86
N ALA A 196 -2.38 -5.62 -18.93
CA ALA A 196 -1.56 -5.82 -20.12
C ALA A 196 -1.43 -7.32 -20.41
N ASP A 197 -1.79 -7.73 -21.63
CA ASP A 197 -1.58 -9.10 -22.07
C ASP A 197 -0.08 -9.37 -22.30
N PHE A 198 0.33 -10.61 -22.08
CA PHE A 198 1.68 -11.07 -22.34
C PHE A 198 1.66 -12.57 -22.66
N THR A 199 2.67 -13.01 -23.39
CA THR A 199 2.85 -14.42 -23.72
C THR A 199 3.78 -15.08 -22.71
N PHE A 200 3.45 -16.30 -22.29
CA PHE A 200 4.33 -17.12 -21.44
C PHE A 200 4.39 -18.56 -21.94
N SER A 201 5.50 -19.23 -21.65
CA SER A 201 5.68 -20.66 -21.94
C SER A 201 5.51 -21.45 -20.66
N ASP A 202 4.76 -22.56 -20.70
CA ASP A 202 4.74 -23.53 -19.60
C ASP A 202 5.95 -24.47 -19.64
N GLY A 203 6.08 -25.34 -18.63
CA GLY A 203 7.18 -26.30 -18.51
C GLY A 203 7.22 -27.38 -19.60
N GLN A 204 6.19 -27.48 -20.45
CA GLN A 204 6.17 -28.37 -21.62
C GLN A 204 6.48 -27.61 -22.92
N GLY A 205 6.79 -26.31 -22.85
CA GLY A 205 7.02 -25.46 -24.01
C GLY A 205 5.75 -25.01 -24.72
N ARG A 206 4.56 -25.21 -24.12
CA ARG A 206 3.31 -24.73 -24.71
C ARG A 206 3.17 -23.24 -24.40
N MET A 207 2.83 -22.48 -25.43
CA MET A 207 2.65 -21.03 -25.34
C MET A 207 1.21 -20.69 -24.95
N HIS A 208 1.07 -19.78 -24.01
CA HIS A 208 -0.19 -19.23 -23.51
C HIS A 208 -0.11 -17.71 -23.52
N THR A 209 -1.24 -17.02 -23.45
CA THR A 209 -1.29 -15.60 -23.06
C THR A 209 -2.10 -15.45 -21.78
N LEU A 210 -1.96 -14.32 -21.08
CA LEU A 210 -2.81 -14.04 -19.91
C LEU A 210 -4.29 -14.11 -20.29
N TYR A 211 -4.64 -13.59 -21.48
CA TYR A 211 -6.02 -13.54 -21.96
C TYR A 211 -6.54 -14.89 -22.47
N SER A 212 -5.67 -15.87 -22.76
CA SER A 212 -6.10 -17.23 -23.11
C SER A 212 -6.55 -18.07 -21.91
N LEU A 213 -6.38 -17.57 -20.68
CA LEU A 213 -6.79 -18.26 -19.46
C LEU A 213 -8.29 -18.08 -19.21
N ASP A 214 -9.06 -19.15 -19.41
CA ASP A 214 -10.50 -19.16 -19.19
C ASP A 214 -10.85 -19.48 -17.72
N ALA A 215 -11.22 -18.44 -16.96
CA ALA A 215 -11.66 -18.53 -15.57
C ALA A 215 -12.46 -17.28 -15.16
N GLU A 216 -13.29 -17.39 -14.12
CA GLU A 216 -14.01 -16.23 -13.56
C GLU A 216 -13.07 -15.21 -12.92
N TYR A 217 -11.98 -15.71 -12.33
CA TYR A 217 -10.93 -14.92 -11.73
C TYR A 217 -9.57 -15.48 -12.11
N THR A 218 -8.57 -14.61 -12.21
CA THR A 218 -7.18 -15.01 -12.42
C THR A 218 -6.32 -14.40 -11.33
N LEU A 219 -5.60 -15.25 -10.59
CA LEU A 219 -4.52 -14.82 -9.71
C LEU A 219 -3.22 -14.87 -10.51
N LEU A 220 -2.72 -13.71 -10.93
CA LEU A 220 -1.41 -13.57 -11.53
C LEU A 220 -0.38 -13.39 -10.41
N PHE A 221 0.58 -14.29 -10.37
CA PHE A 221 1.57 -14.43 -9.31
C PHE A 221 2.97 -14.44 -9.92
N PHE A 222 3.69 -13.33 -9.77
CA PHE A 222 5.10 -13.27 -10.11
C PHE A 222 5.92 -13.88 -8.98
N SER A 223 6.64 -14.97 -9.29
CA SER A 223 7.38 -15.75 -8.30
C SER A 223 8.78 -16.11 -8.79
N ASN A 224 9.68 -16.39 -7.85
CA ASN A 224 11.03 -16.88 -8.12
C ASN A 224 11.27 -18.25 -7.46
N PRO A 225 12.01 -19.15 -8.12
CA PRO A 225 12.46 -20.41 -7.52
C PRO A 225 13.16 -20.18 -6.18
N GLY A 226 12.86 -21.03 -5.19
CA GLY A 226 13.50 -20.98 -3.87
C GLY A 226 13.12 -19.79 -2.97
N CYS A 227 12.29 -18.85 -3.42
CA CYS A 227 11.86 -17.72 -2.61
C CYS A 227 10.95 -18.18 -1.44
N GLU A 228 11.36 -17.92 -0.20
CA GLU A 228 10.62 -18.32 1.01
C GLU A 228 9.22 -17.68 1.10
N ALA A 229 9.09 -16.40 0.73
CA ALA A 229 7.78 -15.74 0.68
C ALA A 229 6.87 -16.34 -0.40
N CYS A 230 7.44 -16.76 -1.55
CA CYS A 230 6.68 -17.47 -2.58
C CYS A 230 6.20 -18.84 -2.07
N LYS A 231 7.09 -19.61 -1.43
CA LYS A 231 6.74 -20.92 -0.81
C LYS A 231 5.61 -20.79 0.21
N TYR A 232 5.65 -19.74 1.04
CA TYR A 232 4.58 -19.46 1.99
C TYR A 232 3.24 -19.24 1.29
N ILE A 233 3.20 -18.41 0.25
CA ILE A 233 1.97 -18.14 -0.52
C ILE A 233 1.46 -19.41 -1.20
N ILE A 234 2.34 -20.19 -1.82
CA ILE A 234 2.01 -21.46 -2.48
C ILE A 234 1.37 -22.42 -1.47
N GLY A 235 2.05 -22.68 -0.35
CA GLY A 235 1.55 -23.59 0.68
C GLY A 235 0.23 -23.11 1.29
N ARG A 236 0.01 -21.80 1.43
CA ARG A 236 -1.28 -21.22 1.89
C ARG A 236 -2.41 -21.43 0.88
N LEU A 237 -2.16 -21.23 -0.41
CA LEU A 237 -3.16 -21.45 -1.46
C LEU A 237 -3.55 -22.93 -1.59
N GLU A 238 -2.59 -23.85 -1.44
CA GLU A 238 -2.83 -25.30 -1.51
C GLU A 238 -3.51 -25.86 -0.26
N SER A 239 -3.10 -25.40 0.93
CA SER A 239 -3.63 -25.92 2.19
C SER A 239 -5.01 -25.38 2.56
N ASP A 240 -5.49 -24.33 1.89
CA ASP A 240 -6.81 -23.75 2.13
C ASP A 240 -7.89 -24.45 1.29
N PRO A 241 -8.82 -25.23 1.90
CA PRO A 241 -9.80 -25.99 1.14
C PRO A 241 -10.77 -25.12 0.33
N VAL A 242 -11.03 -23.89 0.79
CA VAL A 242 -11.91 -22.96 0.09
C VAL A 242 -11.24 -22.47 -1.19
N LEU A 243 -9.95 -22.12 -1.11
CA LEU A 243 -9.19 -21.67 -2.27
C LEU A 243 -8.88 -22.81 -3.23
N GLY A 244 -8.53 -23.99 -2.70
CA GLY A 244 -8.38 -25.21 -3.50
C GLY A 244 -9.67 -25.58 -4.27
N SER A 245 -10.85 -25.36 -3.67
CA SER A 245 -12.13 -25.53 -4.36
C SER A 245 -12.34 -24.53 -5.50
N LEU A 246 -11.88 -23.28 -5.37
CA LEU A 246 -11.94 -22.30 -6.47
C LEU A 246 -11.08 -22.73 -7.66
N VAL A 247 -9.87 -23.24 -7.39
CA VAL A 247 -8.95 -23.71 -8.44
C VAL A 247 -9.50 -24.97 -9.12
N SER A 248 -9.85 -26.00 -8.32
CA SER A 248 -10.34 -27.28 -8.85
C SER A 248 -11.68 -27.18 -9.60
N SER A 249 -12.52 -26.19 -9.29
CA SER A 249 -13.75 -25.91 -10.06
C SER A 249 -13.52 -25.10 -11.34
N GLY A 250 -12.30 -24.63 -11.59
CA GLY A 250 -11.98 -23.75 -12.72
C GLY A 250 -12.45 -22.30 -12.57
N ARG A 251 -13.04 -21.94 -11.42
CA ARG A 251 -13.45 -20.55 -11.15
C ARG A 251 -12.25 -19.62 -10.97
N LEU A 252 -11.15 -20.13 -10.42
CA LEU A 252 -9.89 -19.41 -10.26
C LEU A 252 -8.78 -20.08 -11.06
N ALA A 253 -8.21 -19.37 -12.04
CA ALA A 253 -6.93 -19.73 -12.63
C ALA A 253 -5.80 -19.10 -11.81
N VAL A 254 -4.77 -19.87 -11.44
CA VAL A 254 -3.54 -19.32 -10.87
C VAL A 254 -2.46 -19.35 -11.95
N ALA A 255 -1.98 -18.17 -12.34
CA ALA A 255 -0.91 -17.98 -13.30
C ALA A 255 0.37 -17.60 -12.56
N ASN A 256 1.23 -18.58 -12.33
CA ASN A 256 2.50 -18.43 -11.65
C ASN A 256 3.61 -18.20 -12.69
N ILE A 257 4.10 -16.96 -12.77
CA ILE A 257 4.96 -16.49 -13.87
C ILE A 257 6.34 -16.10 -13.35
N TYR A 258 7.36 -16.76 -13.89
CA TYR A 258 8.75 -16.41 -13.70
C TYR A 258 9.22 -15.42 -14.77
N ILE A 259 9.92 -14.37 -14.35
CA ILE A 259 10.29 -13.22 -15.20
C ILE A 259 11.78 -12.88 -15.19
N ASP A 260 12.61 -13.76 -14.61
CA ASP A 260 14.07 -13.58 -14.54
C ASP A 260 14.79 -14.59 -15.46
N GLU A 261 16.11 -14.48 -15.56
CA GLU A 261 16.90 -15.12 -16.63
C GLU A 261 17.27 -16.60 -16.38
N ASP A 262 17.23 -17.07 -15.14
CA ASP A 262 17.70 -18.41 -14.75
C ASP A 262 16.63 -19.48 -14.98
N LEU A 263 16.39 -19.79 -16.26
CA LEU A 263 15.45 -20.80 -16.68
C LEU A 263 15.84 -22.22 -16.23
N ILE A 264 17.14 -22.49 -16.00
CA ILE A 264 17.58 -23.81 -15.52
C ILE A 264 17.05 -24.02 -14.10
N SER A 265 17.31 -23.08 -13.20
CA SER A 265 16.80 -23.12 -11.83
C SER A 265 15.27 -23.17 -11.79
N TRP A 266 14.59 -22.44 -12.69
CA TRP A 266 13.14 -22.49 -12.80
C TRP A 266 12.62 -23.87 -13.21
N HIS A 267 13.21 -24.49 -14.25
CA HIS A 267 12.81 -25.83 -14.69
C HIS A 267 13.06 -26.90 -13.61
N GLU A 268 14.17 -26.83 -12.88
CA GLU A 268 14.46 -27.76 -11.77
C GLU A 268 13.47 -27.63 -10.60
N TYR A 269 12.97 -26.41 -10.38
CA TYR A 269 12.01 -26.08 -9.33
C TYR A 269 10.56 -26.35 -9.71
N LEU A 270 10.26 -26.64 -10.98
CA LEU A 270 8.90 -26.81 -11.50
C LEU A 270 8.06 -27.82 -10.71
N LYS A 271 8.69 -28.90 -10.23
CA LYS A 271 8.07 -29.96 -9.42
C LYS A 271 7.55 -29.50 -8.04
N GLU A 272 8.02 -28.34 -7.56
CA GLU A 272 7.59 -27.74 -6.29
C GLU A 272 6.36 -26.85 -6.49
N TYR A 273 5.98 -26.56 -7.75
CA TYR A 273 4.77 -25.81 -8.05
C TYR A 273 3.56 -26.74 -8.23
N PRO A 274 2.34 -26.30 -7.87
CA PRO A 274 1.17 -27.17 -7.97
C PRO A 274 0.78 -27.46 -9.43
N ASP A 275 0.52 -28.72 -9.75
CA ASP A 275 0.19 -29.18 -11.12
C ASP A 275 -1.10 -28.55 -11.69
N GLY A 276 -2.02 -28.13 -10.81
CA GLY A 276 -3.29 -27.50 -11.20
C GLY A 276 -3.17 -26.04 -11.60
N TRP A 277 -1.97 -25.46 -11.59
CA TRP A 277 -1.72 -24.06 -11.92
C TRP A 277 -1.08 -23.90 -13.31
N TYR A 278 -1.20 -22.71 -13.87
CA TYR A 278 -0.43 -22.29 -15.03
C TYR A 278 0.95 -21.81 -14.57
N ASN A 279 1.88 -22.75 -14.40
CA ASN A 279 3.27 -22.46 -14.08
C ASN A 279 4.05 -22.20 -15.37
N GLY A 280 4.53 -20.98 -15.55
CA GLY A 280 5.24 -20.60 -16.76
C GLY A 280 6.33 -19.55 -16.53
N TYR A 281 7.04 -19.25 -17.60
CA TYR A 281 8.05 -18.20 -17.65
C TYR A 281 7.82 -17.29 -18.86
N ASP A 282 8.33 -16.07 -18.80
CA ASP A 282 8.37 -15.15 -19.93
C ASP A 282 9.59 -15.47 -20.83
N PRO A 283 9.39 -16.10 -22.01
CA PRO A 283 10.51 -16.55 -22.84
C PRO A 283 11.23 -15.40 -23.57
N SER A 284 10.61 -14.23 -23.67
CA SER A 284 11.15 -13.07 -24.39
C SER A 284 11.54 -11.92 -23.46
N PHE A 285 11.38 -12.10 -22.14
CA PHE A 285 11.57 -11.08 -21.11
C PHE A 285 10.74 -9.82 -21.32
N THR A 286 9.70 -9.88 -22.16
CA THR A 286 8.87 -8.76 -22.60
C THR A 286 8.24 -8.02 -21.41
N ILE A 287 7.87 -8.73 -20.34
CA ILE A 287 7.30 -8.13 -19.14
C ILE A 287 8.26 -7.08 -18.54
N ARG A 288 9.56 -7.37 -18.53
CA ARG A 288 10.60 -6.46 -18.03
C ARG A 288 11.10 -5.49 -19.10
N THR A 289 11.35 -5.94 -20.33
CA THR A 289 11.92 -5.08 -21.39
C THR A 289 10.95 -4.00 -21.84
N ASP A 290 9.66 -4.34 -21.95
CA ASP A 290 8.64 -3.44 -22.46
C ASP A 290 7.89 -2.75 -21.32
N LEU A 291 8.29 -3.02 -20.06
CA LEU A 291 7.70 -2.49 -18.84
C LEU A 291 6.19 -2.72 -18.80
N LEU A 292 5.74 -3.93 -19.15
CA LEU A 292 4.32 -4.28 -19.11
C LEU A 292 3.77 -4.29 -17.68
N TYR A 293 4.58 -4.70 -16.71
CA TYR A 293 4.22 -4.74 -15.29
C TYR A 293 5.29 -4.07 -14.41
N ASN A 294 4.84 -3.38 -13.37
CA ASN A 294 5.72 -2.79 -12.36
C ASN A 294 6.07 -3.81 -11.26
N VAL A 295 6.85 -4.84 -11.59
CA VAL A 295 7.25 -5.88 -10.63
C VAL A 295 8.50 -5.44 -9.85
N ARG A 296 8.27 -4.79 -8.71
CA ARG A 296 9.32 -4.15 -7.89
C ARG A 296 9.99 -5.11 -6.91
N ALA A 297 9.24 -6.12 -6.46
CA ALA A 297 9.73 -7.20 -5.63
C ALA A 297 8.98 -8.49 -5.95
N ILE A 298 9.58 -9.62 -5.59
CA ILE A 298 9.00 -10.95 -5.69
C ILE A 298 8.77 -11.46 -4.26
N PRO A 299 7.59 -12.00 -3.91
CA PRO A 299 6.40 -12.19 -4.74
C PRO A 299 5.67 -10.88 -5.09
N SER A 300 5.01 -10.82 -6.26
CA SER A 300 4.04 -9.78 -6.59
C SER A 300 2.74 -10.40 -7.10
N LEU A 301 1.60 -9.94 -6.56
CA LEU A 301 0.29 -10.57 -6.75
C LEU A 301 -0.72 -9.59 -7.36
N TYR A 302 -1.42 -10.08 -8.37
CA TYR A 302 -2.51 -9.38 -9.05
C TYR A 302 -3.74 -10.28 -9.07
N LEU A 303 -4.90 -9.72 -8.76
CA LEU A 303 -6.18 -10.43 -8.88
C LEU A 303 -6.99 -9.78 -9.99
N LEU A 304 -7.43 -10.59 -10.94
CA LEU A 304 -8.16 -10.16 -12.13
C LEU A 304 -9.55 -10.80 -12.17
N ASP A 305 -10.51 -10.13 -12.80
CA ASP A 305 -11.80 -10.72 -13.14
C ASP A 305 -11.77 -11.50 -14.47
N ARG A 306 -12.95 -11.94 -14.93
CA ARG A 306 -13.14 -12.73 -16.15
C ARG A 306 -12.61 -12.02 -17.40
N ASP A 307 -12.78 -10.70 -17.47
CA ASP A 307 -12.35 -9.85 -18.58
C ASP A 307 -10.89 -9.37 -18.41
N LYS A 308 -10.16 -9.94 -17.44
CA LYS A 308 -8.80 -9.57 -17.05
C LYS A 308 -8.68 -8.13 -16.56
N THR A 309 -9.78 -7.54 -16.06
CA THR A 309 -9.75 -6.25 -15.36
C THR A 309 -9.09 -6.43 -14.00
N ILE A 310 -8.19 -5.53 -13.65
CA ILE A 310 -7.42 -5.58 -12.40
C ILE A 310 -8.36 -5.24 -11.22
N LEU A 311 -8.56 -6.19 -10.32
CA LEU A 311 -9.27 -6.00 -9.05
C LEU A 311 -8.32 -5.62 -7.92
N LEU A 312 -7.13 -6.24 -7.91
CA LEU A 312 -6.05 -5.93 -6.99
C LEU A 312 -4.73 -5.86 -7.76
N LYS A 313 -3.96 -4.80 -7.49
CA LYS A 313 -2.65 -4.54 -8.09
C LYS A 313 -1.56 -4.64 -7.02
N ASP A 314 -0.53 -5.47 -7.27
CA ASP A 314 0.64 -5.66 -6.38
C ASP A 314 0.26 -5.73 -4.89
N ALA A 315 -0.83 -6.45 -4.61
CA ALA A 315 -1.44 -6.42 -3.29
C ALA A 315 -0.69 -7.34 -2.30
N PRO A 316 -0.58 -6.94 -1.02
CA PRO A 316 -0.17 -7.84 0.04
C PRO A 316 -1.01 -9.14 0.04
N GLU A 317 -0.37 -10.26 0.33
CA GLU A 317 -0.95 -11.61 0.26
C GLU A 317 -2.19 -11.76 1.16
N ASN A 318 -2.20 -11.13 2.33
CA ASN A 318 -3.36 -11.13 3.22
C ASN A 318 -4.59 -10.48 2.57
N ARG A 319 -4.41 -9.43 1.77
CA ARG A 319 -5.49 -8.74 1.05
C ARG A 319 -6.01 -9.61 -0.10
N VAL A 320 -5.10 -10.29 -0.81
CA VAL A 320 -5.46 -11.24 -1.87
C VAL A 320 -6.27 -12.40 -1.31
N PHE A 321 -5.81 -13.03 -0.23
CA PHE A 321 -6.54 -14.13 0.41
C PHE A 321 -7.92 -13.70 0.93
N ALA A 322 -8.03 -12.52 1.53
CA ALA A 322 -9.32 -11.99 1.96
C ALA A 322 -10.30 -11.84 0.78
N ALA A 323 -9.84 -11.28 -0.34
CA ALA A 323 -10.66 -11.11 -1.55
C ALA A 323 -11.07 -12.47 -2.15
N LEU A 324 -10.16 -13.44 -2.22
CA LEU A 324 -10.47 -14.78 -2.71
C LEU A 324 -11.51 -15.50 -1.82
N HIS A 325 -11.44 -15.33 -0.50
CA HIS A 325 -12.46 -15.87 0.40
C HIS A 325 -13.82 -15.19 0.23
N GLU A 326 -13.87 -13.91 -0.11
CA GLU A 326 -15.13 -13.22 -0.44
C GLU A 326 -15.72 -13.74 -1.75
N ILE A 327 -14.89 -13.90 -2.78
CA ILE A 327 -15.26 -14.52 -4.06
C ILE A 327 -15.84 -15.92 -3.85
N ALA A 328 -15.21 -16.75 -3.01
CA ALA A 328 -15.71 -18.10 -2.73
C ALA A 328 -17.12 -18.12 -2.11
N ARG A 329 -17.54 -17.05 -1.43
CA ARG A 329 -18.89 -16.93 -0.85
C ARG A 329 -19.93 -16.48 -1.87
N GLN A 330 -19.51 -15.85 -2.97
CA GLN A 330 -20.37 -15.45 -4.07
C GLN A 330 -20.64 -16.71 -4.90
N LYS A 331 -21.89 -17.20 -4.82
CA LYS A 331 -22.37 -18.40 -5.52
C LYS A 331 -22.73 -18.11 -6.96
#